data_AF-A0A539D9U1-F1
#
_entry.id   AF-A0A539D9U1-F1
#
_cell.length_a   1.000
_cell.length_b   1.000
_cell.length_c   1.000
_cell.angle_alpha   90.00
_cell.angle_beta   90.00
_cell.angle_gamma   90.00
#
_symmetry.space_group_name_H-M   'P 1'
#
loop_
_entity.id
_entity.type
_entity.pdbx_description
1 polymer ?
#
loop_
_entity_poly.entity_id
_entity_poly.type
_entity_poly.pdbx_seq_one_letter_code
_entity_poly.pdbx_strand_id
1 'polypeptide(L)'
;MAISNMKRLDMTMTTHTDGARRGLPWRLIGWGVVGLILLLPLVSGADWTLFDYVVAGSLLGGAGLLLELVVRASGSLTYRAGVCLAVAAGVLLIWVNGAVGLLGDEGNPANLMFAGVIAIAVLG
;
A
#
# COMPACT_ATOMS: atom_id res chain seq x y z
N MET A 1 25.31 37.04 46.33
CA MET A 1 25.82 35.74 45.81
C MET A 1 24.72 34.74 45.43
N ALA A 2 23.42 35.03 45.66
CA ALA A 2 22.32 34.09 45.38
C ALA A 2 21.74 34.16 43.95
N ILE A 3 21.83 35.32 43.28
CA ILE A 3 21.15 35.56 41.98
C ILE A 3 21.86 34.84 40.81
N SER A 4 23.18 34.62 40.91
CA SER A 4 23.93 33.92 39.86
C SER A 4 23.61 32.42 39.77
N ASN A 5 23.11 31.80 40.84
CA ASN A 5 22.70 30.39 40.82
C ASN A 5 21.33 30.23 40.17
N MET A 6 20.46 31.24 40.25
CA MET A 6 19.11 31.19 39.66
C MET A 6 19.18 31.05 38.14
N LYS A 7 20.04 31.83 37.47
CA LYS A 7 20.22 31.76 36.01
C LYS A 7 20.88 30.46 35.52
N ARG A 8 21.55 29.72 36.41
CA ARG A 8 22.16 28.42 36.10
C ARG A 8 21.15 27.26 36.21
N LEU A 9 20.08 27.42 37.00
CA LEU A 9 19.01 26.43 37.15
C LEU A 9 17.99 26.49 36.00
N ASP A 10 17.82 27.65 35.38
CA ASP A 10 17.00 27.79 34.15
C ASP A 10 17.63 27.06 32.95
N MET A 11 18.96 26.84 32.98
CA MET A 11 19.70 26.21 31.89
C MET A 11 19.75 24.66 31.99
N THR A 12 19.09 24.08 32.99
CA THR A 12 19.04 22.63 33.22
C THR A 12 17.67 21.97 33.03
N MET A 13 16.63 22.70 32.59
CA MET A 13 15.42 22.03 32.10
C MET A 13 15.60 21.56 30.65
N THR A 14 16.45 20.56 30.47
CA THR A 14 16.28 19.58 29.39
C THR A 14 15.15 18.63 29.80
N THR A 15 13.90 19.06 29.65
CA THR A 15 12.78 18.11 29.63
C THR A 15 12.56 17.66 28.21
N HIS A 16 13.25 16.56 27.90
CA HIS A 16 12.88 15.59 26.88
C HIS A 16 11.37 15.42 26.83
N THR A 17 10.73 16.03 25.82
CA THR A 17 9.47 15.54 25.31
C THR A 17 9.62 15.46 23.80
N ASP A 18 10.46 14.51 23.38
CA ASP A 18 10.20 13.74 22.15
C ASP A 18 8.88 12.98 22.34
N GLY A 19 7.79 13.73 22.45
CA GLY A 19 6.47 13.27 22.08
C GLY A 19 6.47 13.16 20.57
N ALA A 20 7.27 12.23 20.04
CA ALA A 20 7.02 11.61 18.76
C ALA A 20 5.58 11.12 18.86
N ARG A 21 4.65 11.97 18.40
CA ARG A 21 3.28 11.59 18.12
C ARG A 21 3.44 10.48 17.12
N ARG A 22 3.50 9.24 17.59
CA ARG A 22 3.40 8.02 16.79
C ARG A 22 1.95 7.95 16.30
N GLY A 23 1.51 8.98 15.59
CA GLY A 23 0.36 8.87 14.71
C GLY A 23 0.65 7.67 13.83
N LEU A 24 -0.35 6.79 13.67
CA LEU A 24 -0.21 5.56 12.91
C LEU A 24 0.60 5.87 11.65
N PRO A 25 1.79 5.28 11.47
CA PRO A 25 2.60 5.59 10.30
C PRO A 25 1.69 5.27 9.11
N TRP A 26 1.49 6.25 8.23
CA TRP A 26 0.57 6.16 7.09
C TRP A 26 0.75 4.85 6.28
N ARG A 27 1.95 4.26 6.33
CA ARG A 27 2.29 2.93 5.83
C ARG A 27 1.46 1.82 6.48
N LEU A 28 1.30 1.79 7.81
CA LEU A 28 0.45 0.83 8.51
C LEU A 28 -1.02 0.95 8.07
N ILE A 29 -1.51 2.17 7.81
CA ILE A 29 -2.87 2.36 7.29
C ILE A 29 -2.97 1.79 5.87
N GLY A 30 -2.02 2.13 4.99
CA GLY A 30 -1.98 1.62 3.61
C GLY A 30 -1.90 0.09 3.54
N TRP A 31 -0.94 -0.51 4.25
CA TRP A 31 -0.80 -1.97 4.32
C TRP A 31 -1.96 -2.65 5.04
N GLY A 32 -2.54 -1.99 6.04
CA GLY A 32 -3.76 -2.46 6.72
C GLY A 32 -4.96 -2.53 5.79
N VAL A 33 -5.14 -1.54 4.90
CA VAL A 33 -6.19 -1.56 3.87
C VAL A 33 -5.95 -2.68 2.86
N VAL A 34 -4.71 -2.90 2.41
CA VAL A 34 -4.37 -4.02 1.51
C VAL A 34 -4.71 -5.36 2.17
N GLY A 35 -4.30 -5.56 3.43
CA GLY A 35 -4.62 -6.77 4.18
C GLY A 35 -6.13 -6.96 4.37
N LEU A 36 -6.85 -5.87 4.69
CA LEU A 36 -8.31 -5.92 4.86
C LEU A 36 -9.03 -6.33 3.58
N ILE A 37 -8.64 -5.78 2.43
CA ILE A 37 -9.22 -6.12 1.12
C ILE A 37 -8.99 -7.60 0.81
N LEU A 38 -7.78 -8.13 1.05
CA LEU A 38 -7.46 -9.55 0.83
C LEU A 38 -8.19 -10.49 1.79
N LEU A 39 -8.64 -10.01 2.95
CA LEU A 39 -9.44 -10.82 3.88
C LEU A 39 -10.92 -10.87 3.51
N LEU A 40 -11.43 -9.95 2.66
CA LEU A 40 -12.86 -9.93 2.29
C LEU A 40 -13.33 -11.26 1.70
N PRO A 41 -12.66 -11.87 0.70
CA PRO A 41 -13.08 -13.14 0.10
C PRO A 41 -13.05 -14.30 1.11
N LEU A 42 -12.05 -14.29 2.00
CA LEU A 42 -11.87 -15.31 3.03
C LEU A 42 -13.00 -15.28 4.07
N VAL A 43 -13.44 -14.08 4.47
CA VAL A 43 -14.51 -13.90 5.46
C VAL A 43 -15.90 -14.06 4.83
N SER A 44 -16.05 -13.73 3.55
CA SER A 44 -17.32 -13.88 2.82
C SER A 44 -17.58 -15.32 2.37
N GLY A 45 -16.59 -16.21 2.45
CA GLY A 45 -16.66 -17.57 1.89
C GLY A 45 -16.69 -17.56 0.36
N ALA A 46 -16.06 -16.58 -0.30
CA ALA A 46 -15.93 -16.59 -1.74
C ALA A 46 -14.93 -17.68 -2.19
N ASP A 47 -15.21 -18.32 -3.33
CA ASP A 47 -14.40 -19.40 -3.90
C ASP A 47 -13.08 -18.92 -4.53
N TRP A 48 -12.31 -18.12 -3.79
CA TRP A 48 -10.98 -17.68 -4.23
C TRP A 48 -9.97 -18.80 -4.10
N THR A 49 -9.29 -19.11 -5.20
CA THR A 49 -8.14 -20.00 -5.20
C THR A 49 -6.92 -19.32 -4.59
N LEU A 50 -5.90 -20.11 -4.22
CA LEU A 50 -4.61 -19.57 -3.79
C LEU A 50 -4.01 -18.62 -4.85
N PHE A 51 -4.24 -18.88 -6.14
CA PHE A 51 -3.75 -18.04 -7.22
C PHE A 51 -4.39 -16.65 -7.20
N ASP A 52 -5.68 -16.54 -6.89
CA ASP A 52 -6.39 -15.26 -6.79
C ASP A 52 -5.82 -14.37 -5.68
N TYR A 53 -5.51 -14.97 -4.53
CA TYR A 53 -4.85 -14.25 -3.44
C TYR A 53 -3.46 -13.75 -3.83
N VAL A 54 -2.69 -14.55 -4.58
CA VAL A 54 -1.36 -14.15 -5.07
C VAL A 54 -1.46 -13.03 -6.09
N VAL A 55 -2.39 -13.12 -7.05
CA VAL A 55 -2.59 -12.08 -8.08
C VAL A 55 -3.08 -10.77 -7.45
N ALA A 56 -4.13 -10.84 -6.62
CA ALA A 56 -4.66 -9.67 -5.91
C ALA A 56 -3.61 -9.06 -4.97
N GLY A 57 -2.87 -9.90 -4.24
CA GLY A 57 -1.82 -9.47 -3.33
C GLY A 57 -0.65 -8.82 -4.06
N SER A 58 -0.24 -9.35 -5.21
CA SER A 58 0.82 -8.77 -6.04
C SER A 58 0.40 -7.43 -6.64
N LEU A 59 -0.85 -7.33 -7.11
CA LEU A 59 -1.41 -6.10 -7.67
C LEU A 59 -1.49 -4.99 -6.61
N LEU A 60 -2.11 -5.26 -5.47
CA LEU A 60 -2.27 -4.29 -4.39
C LEU A 60 -0.94 -3.97 -3.69
N GLY A 61 -0.11 -4.99 -3.46
CA GLY A 61 1.23 -4.84 -2.88
C GLY A 61 2.17 -4.05 -3.78
N GLY A 62 2.19 -4.35 -5.08
CA GLY A 62 2.95 -3.62 -6.09
C GLY A 62 2.54 -2.16 -6.17
N ALA A 63 1.22 -1.88 -6.18
CA ALA A 63 0.70 -0.52 -6.12
C ALA A 63 1.15 0.20 -4.84
N GLY A 64 1.03 -0.44 -3.67
CA GLY A 64 1.51 0.10 -2.40
C GLY A 64 3.00 0.45 -2.42
N LEU A 65 3.84 -0.43 -2.99
CA LEU A 65 5.27 -0.19 -3.16
C LEU A 65 5.56 1.00 -4.10
N LEU A 66 4.88 1.08 -5.24
CA LEU A 66 5.04 2.21 -6.18
C LEU A 66 4.69 3.54 -5.51
N LEU A 67 3.60 3.58 -4.74
CA LEU A 67 3.21 4.77 -4.00
C LEU A 67 4.24 5.12 -2.92
N GLU A 68 4.78 4.13 -2.18
CA GLU A 68 5.86 4.38 -1.23
C GLU A 68 7.11 4.97 -1.89
N LEU A 69 7.51 4.45 -3.05
CA LEU A 69 8.66 4.94 -3.80
C LEU A 69 8.45 6.39 -4.27
N VAL A 70 7.27 6.70 -4.79
CA VAL A 70 6.91 8.04 -5.28
C VAL A 70 6.90 9.06 -4.13
N VAL A 71 6.36 8.68 -2.97
CA VAL A 71 6.36 9.53 -1.78
C VAL A 71 7.77 9.80 -1.26
N ARG A 72 8.68 8.81 -1.37
CA ARG A 72 10.09 8.95 -0.97
C ARG A 72 10.90 9.77 -1.97
N ALA A 73 10.61 9.64 -3.27
CA ALA A 73 11.40 10.25 -4.35
C ALA A 73 11.00 11.70 -4.68
N SER A 74 9.75 12.10 -4.41
CA SER A 74 9.22 13.40 -4.85
C SER A 74 8.82 14.32 -3.70
N GLY A 75 9.33 15.55 -3.73
CA GLY A 75 8.92 16.63 -2.83
C GLY A 75 7.68 17.40 -3.29
N SER A 76 7.20 17.22 -4.53
CA SER A 76 6.10 18.01 -5.08
C SER A 76 4.75 17.30 -4.93
N LEU A 77 3.80 17.97 -4.28
CA LEU A 77 2.49 17.41 -3.97
C LEU A 77 1.68 17.09 -5.24
N THR A 78 1.78 17.94 -6.27
CA THR A 78 1.07 17.76 -7.55
C THR A 78 1.53 16.50 -8.30
N TYR A 79 2.84 16.25 -8.33
CA TYR A 79 3.39 15.04 -8.96
C TYR A 79 2.93 13.78 -8.20
N ARG A 80 3.01 13.82 -6.86
CA ARG A 80 2.54 12.71 -6.02
C ARG A 80 1.06 12.42 -6.24
N ALA A 81 0.21 13.45 -6.30
CA ALA A 81 -1.22 13.28 -6.56
C ALA A 81 -1.50 12.67 -7.93
N GLY A 82 -0.81 13.13 -8.99
CA GLY A 82 -0.95 12.58 -10.34
C GLY A 82 -0.56 11.11 -10.42
N VAL A 83 0.55 10.72 -9.80
CA VAL A 83 0.98 9.32 -9.77
C VAL A 83 0.06 8.46 -8.91
N CYS A 84 -0.40 8.95 -7.75
CA CYS A 84 -1.40 8.26 -6.94
C CYS A 84 -2.66 7.95 -7.75
N LEU A 85 -3.15 8.92 -8.51
CA LEU A 85 -4.33 8.76 -9.35
C LEU A 85 -4.08 7.74 -10.47
N ALA A 86 -2.94 7.83 -11.15
CA ALA A 86 -2.57 6.90 -12.22
C ALA A 86 -2.47 5.45 -11.71
N VAL A 87 -1.80 5.23 -10.57
CA VAL A 87 -1.67 3.91 -9.94
C VAL A 87 -3.05 3.39 -9.52
N ALA A 88 -3.88 4.22 -8.87
CA ALA A 88 -5.22 3.82 -8.46
C ALA A 88 -6.10 3.44 -9.66
N ALA A 89 -6.05 4.22 -10.74
CA ALA A 89 -6.77 3.93 -11.98
C ALA A 89 -6.29 2.61 -12.62
N GLY A 90 -4.98 2.38 -12.67
CA GLY A 90 -4.40 1.14 -13.19
C GLY A 90 -4.81 -0.08 -12.39
N VAL A 91 -4.74 0.00 -11.05
CA VAL A 91 -5.20 -1.07 -10.16
C VAL A 91 -6.68 -1.37 -10.37
N LEU A 92 -7.54 -0.35 -10.35
CA LEU A 92 -8.98 -0.54 -10.54
C LEU A 92 -9.30 -1.13 -11.91
N LEU A 93 -8.58 -0.72 -12.95
CA LEU A 93 -8.76 -1.26 -14.28
C LEU A 93 -8.43 -2.75 -14.31
N ILE A 94 -7.27 -3.15 -13.78
CA ILE A 94 -6.87 -4.57 -13.71
C ILE A 94 -7.86 -5.36 -12.84
N TRP A 95 -8.27 -4.78 -11.71
CA TRP A 95 -9.17 -5.41 -10.75
C TRP A 95 -10.55 -5.71 -11.35
N VAL A 96 -11.18 -4.72 -12.00
CA VAL A 96 -12.50 -4.89 -12.61
C VAL A 96 -12.45 -5.87 -13.78
N ASN A 97 -11.42 -5.80 -14.63
CA ASN A 97 -11.27 -6.75 -15.73
C ASN A 97 -11.01 -8.18 -15.25
N GLY A 98 -10.24 -8.35 -14.16
CA GLY A 98 -10.01 -9.66 -13.54
C GLY A 98 -11.28 -10.25 -12.92
N ALA A 99 -12.08 -9.42 -12.25
CA ALA A 99 -13.30 -9.83 -11.54
C ALA A 99 -14.46 -10.24 -12.48
N VAL A 100 -14.47 -9.80 -13.74
CA VAL A 100 -15.54 -10.12 -14.70
C VAL A 100 -15.40 -11.52 -15.32
N GLY A 101 -14.26 -12.22 -15.15
CA GLY A 101 -14.16 -13.64 -15.52
C GLY A 101 -12.87 -14.12 -16.17
N LEU A 102 -11.81 -13.30 -16.26
CA LEU A 102 -10.51 -13.76 -16.78
C LEU A 102 -9.72 -14.64 -15.81
N LEU A 103 -9.98 -14.54 -14.50
CA LEU A 103 -9.31 -15.31 -13.44
C LEU A 103 -10.23 -16.34 -12.75
N GLY A 104 -11.56 -16.21 -12.88
CA GLY A 104 -12.54 -16.94 -12.07
C GLY A 104 -13.36 -18.03 -12.78
N ASP A 105 -12.98 -18.47 -13.97
CA ASP A 105 -13.61 -19.65 -14.62
C ASP A 105 -12.57 -20.77 -14.76
N GLU A 106 -12.61 -21.70 -13.81
CA GLU A 106 -11.68 -22.84 -13.66
C GLU A 106 -11.89 -23.94 -14.73
N GLY A 107 -12.88 -23.78 -15.61
CA GLY A 107 -13.30 -24.81 -16.56
C GLY A 107 -12.62 -24.79 -17.94
N ASN A 108 -11.87 -23.74 -18.32
CA ASN A 108 -11.35 -23.61 -19.69
C ASN A 108 -9.82 -23.34 -19.75
N PRO A 109 -9.00 -24.27 -20.30
CA PRO A 109 -7.55 -24.12 -20.42
C PRO A 109 -7.10 -22.90 -21.24
N ALA A 110 -7.99 -22.24 -21.99
CA ALA A 110 -7.68 -21.00 -22.71
C ALA A 110 -7.42 -19.79 -21.78
N ASN A 111 -8.03 -19.73 -20.59
CA ASN A 111 -7.82 -18.63 -19.63
C ASN A 111 -6.39 -18.62 -19.07
N LEU A 112 -5.76 -19.78 -18.94
CA LEU A 112 -4.36 -19.91 -18.52
C LEU A 112 -3.39 -19.25 -19.52
N MET A 113 -3.73 -19.24 -20.81
CA MET A 113 -2.92 -18.59 -21.84
C MET A 113 -2.99 -17.06 -21.72
N PHE A 114 -4.17 -16.51 -21.39
CA PHE A 114 -4.34 -15.08 -21.10
C PHE A 114 -3.64 -14.66 -19.80
N ALA A 115 -3.74 -15.46 -18.73
CA ALA A 115 -2.98 -15.24 -17.51
C ALA A 115 -1.46 -15.30 -17.74
N GLY A 116 -0.99 -16.22 -18.58
CA GLY A 116 0.40 -16.30 -19.03
C GLY A 116 0.85 -15.04 -19.79
N VAL A 117 0.01 -14.48 -20.66
CA VAL A 117 0.30 -13.22 -21.37
C VAL A 117 0.40 -12.05 -20.40
N ILE A 118 -0.48 -11.97 -19.39
CA ILE A 118 -0.38 -10.94 -18.34
C ILE A 118 0.89 -11.12 -17.50
N ALA A 119 1.24 -12.36 -17.15
CA ALA A 119 2.47 -12.64 -16.41
C ALA A 119 3.72 -12.23 -17.21
N ILE A 120 3.75 -12.49 -18.52
CA ILE A 120 4.84 -12.04 -19.40
C ILE A 120 4.87 -10.51 -19.50
N ALA A 121 3.71 -9.84 -19.58
CA ALA A 121 3.64 -8.38 -19.62
C ALA A 121 4.09 -7.70 -18.32
N VAL A 122 3.96 -8.37 -17.17
CA VAL A 122 4.47 -7.89 -15.87
C VAL A 122 5.97 -8.17 -15.71
N LEU A 123 6.50 -9.21 -16.36
CA LEU A 123 7.90 -9.60 -16.29
C LEU A 123 8.81 -8.92 -17.33
N GLY A 124 8.24 -8.33 -18.38
CA GLY A 124 8.95 -7.50 -19.36
C GLY A 124 9.15 -6.07 -18.88
#